data_AF-A0A960XXQ2-F1
#
_entry.id   AF-A0A960XXQ2-F1
#
_cell.length_a   1.000
_cell.length_b   1.000
_cell.length_c   1.000
_cell.angle_alpha   90.00
_cell.angle_beta   90.00
_cell.angle_gamma   90.00
#
_symmetry.space_group_name_H-M   'P 1'
#
loop_
_entity.id
_entity.type
_entity.pdbx_description
1 polymer ?
#
loop_
_entity_poly.entity_id
_entity_poly.type
_entity_poly.pdbx_seq_one_letter_code
_entity_poly.pdbx_strand_id
1 'polypeptide(L)'
;MNVGPVHQKPEKPGVEEGPENTAHILYRVMPETTFEEAASASFQLVKEAQERFPGYARAFYLEIEGHQGTSFGFDGDFFEFQQEFLQGFLGPFLSGLDMPLLSVFNPRPQRNDLPDKIEIDVPAPSPGGFPFSLPGS
;
A
#
# COMPACT_ATOMS: atom_id res chain seq x y z
N MET A 1 17.89 9.74 -15.44
CA MET A 1 16.88 9.14 -14.55
C MET A 1 15.53 9.44 -15.18
N ASN A 2 14.85 8.43 -15.71
CA ASN A 2 13.45 8.61 -16.09
C ASN A 2 12.64 8.51 -14.80
N VAL A 3 12.33 9.66 -14.21
CA VAL A 3 11.14 9.77 -13.36
C VAL A 3 9.97 9.52 -14.31
N GLY A 4 9.45 8.29 -14.31
CA GLY A 4 8.23 7.97 -15.06
C GLY A 4 7.13 8.97 -14.65
N PRO A 5 6.20 9.32 -15.55
CA PRO A 5 5.12 10.20 -15.19
C PRO A 5 4.38 9.58 -13.99
N VAL A 6 4.46 10.22 -12.83
CA VAL A 6 3.42 10.05 -11.81
C VAL A 6 2.19 10.58 -12.51
N HIS A 7 1.42 9.68 -13.12
CA HIS A 7 0.23 10.05 -13.85
C HIS A 7 -0.72 10.77 -12.90
N GLN A 8 -1.66 11.52 -13.47
CA GLN A 8 -2.58 12.29 -12.65
C GLN A 8 -3.35 11.31 -11.74
N LYS A 9 -3.17 11.47 -10.43
CA LYS A 9 -3.85 10.68 -9.40
C LYS A 9 -5.36 10.73 -9.67
N PRO A 10 -6.08 9.59 -9.59
CA PRO A 10 -7.54 9.56 -9.71
C PRO A 10 -8.23 10.56 -8.79
N GLU A 11 -9.39 11.07 -9.20
CA GLU A 11 -10.18 11.97 -8.34
C GLU A 11 -10.97 11.22 -7.25
N LYS A 12 -11.23 9.93 -7.45
CA LYS A 12 -12.09 9.11 -6.59
C LYS A 12 -11.41 7.77 -6.25
N PRO A 13 -11.59 7.25 -5.02
CA PRO A 13 -11.12 5.93 -4.67
C PRO A 13 -11.69 4.83 -5.57
N GLY A 14 -10.90 3.80 -5.83
CA GLY A 14 -11.22 2.68 -6.70
C GLY A 14 -10.17 2.44 -7.78
N VAL A 15 -10.57 1.71 -8.82
CA VAL A 15 -9.73 1.38 -9.97
C VAL A 15 -10.28 2.03 -11.24
N GLU A 16 -9.41 2.71 -11.98
CA GLU A 16 -9.71 3.30 -13.29
C GLU A 16 -8.58 3.05 -14.30
N GLU A 17 -8.92 3.17 -15.59
CA GLU A 17 -7.94 3.09 -16.66
C GLU A 17 -7.17 4.41 -16.74
N GLY A 18 -5.85 4.32 -16.68
CA GLY A 18 -4.90 5.40 -16.92
C GLY A 18 -4.32 5.36 -18.33
N PRO A 19 -3.44 6.31 -18.68
CA PRO A 19 -2.78 6.34 -19.98
C PRO A 19 -1.78 5.18 -20.15
N GLU A 20 -1.38 4.92 -21.40
CA GLU A 20 -0.28 4.01 -21.75
C GLU A 20 -0.41 2.58 -21.18
N ASN A 21 -1.63 2.03 -21.16
CA ASN A 21 -1.94 0.72 -20.59
C ASN A 21 -1.55 0.62 -19.10
N THR A 22 -1.93 1.65 -18.34
CA THR A 22 -1.79 1.67 -16.88
C THR A 22 -3.18 1.56 -16.23
N ALA A 23 -3.31 0.78 -15.17
CA ALA A 23 -4.44 0.85 -14.26
C ALA A 23 -4.04 1.72 -13.05
N HIS A 24 -4.83 2.76 -12.78
CA HIS A 24 -4.65 3.58 -11.60
C HIS A 24 -5.54 3.08 -10.48
N ILE A 25 -4.95 2.95 -9.30
CA ILE A 25 -5.62 2.50 -8.09
C ILE A 25 -5.49 3.61 -7.07
N LEU A 26 -6.61 4.20 -6.64
CA LEU A 26 -6.62 5.13 -5.51
C LEU A 26 -7.29 4.44 -4.33
N TYR A 27 -6.57 4.30 -3.22
CA TYR A 27 -7.12 3.84 -1.97
C TYR A 27 -7.05 4.96 -0.92
N ARG A 28 -8.16 5.17 -0.21
CA ARG A 28 -8.26 6.11 0.89
C ARG A 28 -8.55 5.37 2.19
N VAL A 29 -7.65 5.52 3.14
CA VAL A 29 -7.82 5.07 4.52
C VAL A 29 -8.55 6.16 5.30
N MET A 30 -9.55 5.75 6.07
CA MET A 30 -10.32 6.62 6.96
C MET A 30 -9.87 6.39 8.42
N PRO A 31 -10.09 7.34 9.36
CA PRO A 31 -9.61 7.22 10.74
C PRO A 31 -10.06 5.98 11.51
N GLU A 32 -11.20 5.39 11.13
CA GLU A 32 -11.77 4.18 11.71
C GLU A 32 -11.24 2.88 11.08
N THR A 33 -10.47 2.98 10.00
CA THR A 33 -9.96 1.83 9.25
C THR A 33 -8.90 1.11 10.06
N THR A 34 -9.05 -0.20 10.26
CA THR A 34 -7.98 -1.01 10.88
C THR A 34 -6.91 -1.39 9.87
N PHE A 35 -5.75 -1.83 10.35
CA PHE A 35 -4.70 -2.38 9.48
C PHE A 35 -5.22 -3.51 8.59
N GLU A 36 -5.99 -4.45 9.15
CA GLU A 36 -6.50 -5.63 8.43
C GLU A 36 -7.50 -5.25 7.35
N GLU A 37 -8.36 -4.27 7.64
CA GLU A 37 -9.30 -3.70 6.66
C GLU A 37 -8.54 -3.03 5.51
N ALA A 38 -7.51 -2.24 5.82
CA ALA A 38 -6.67 -1.58 4.82
C ALA A 38 -5.89 -2.58 3.96
N ALA A 39 -5.28 -3.59 4.57
CA ALA A 39 -4.55 -4.65 3.90
C ALA A 39 -5.45 -5.48 2.98
N SER A 40 -6.63 -5.87 3.46
CA SER A 40 -7.61 -6.60 2.66
C SER A 40 -8.13 -5.76 1.50
N ALA A 41 -8.55 -4.51 1.75
CA ALA A 41 -9.09 -3.62 0.73
C ALA A 41 -8.07 -3.28 -0.36
N SER A 42 -6.85 -2.91 0.02
CA SER A 42 -5.78 -2.60 -0.94
C SER A 42 -5.43 -3.83 -1.80
N PHE A 43 -5.35 -5.03 -1.22
CA PHE A 43 -5.15 -6.25 -2.00
C PHE A 43 -6.28 -6.50 -3.00
N GLN A 44 -7.54 -6.34 -2.58
CA GLN A 44 -8.69 -6.51 -3.49
C GLN A 44 -8.67 -5.51 -4.65
N LEU A 45 -8.26 -4.25 -4.42
CA LEU A 45 -8.14 -3.26 -5.49
C LEU A 45 -7.04 -3.63 -6.50
N VAL A 46 -5.90 -4.17 -6.06
CA VAL A 46 -4.85 -4.65 -6.98
C VAL A 46 -5.34 -5.85 -7.79
N LYS A 47 -6.07 -6.77 -7.15
CA LYS A 47 -6.68 -7.91 -7.82
C LYS A 47 -7.72 -7.47 -8.85
N GLU A 48 -8.61 -6.56 -8.48
CA GLU A 48 -9.62 -5.97 -9.37
C GLU A 48 -8.96 -5.29 -10.58
N ALA A 49 -7.86 -4.54 -10.38
CA ALA A 49 -7.11 -3.92 -11.46
C ALA A 49 -6.54 -4.95 -12.45
N GLN A 50 -5.99 -6.06 -11.95
CA GLN A 50 -5.49 -7.13 -12.81
C GLN A 50 -6.63 -7.88 -13.54
N GLU A 51 -7.80 -8.01 -12.93
CA GLU A 51 -8.98 -8.63 -13.56
C GLU A 51 -9.59 -7.74 -14.65
N ARG A 52 -9.74 -6.44 -14.38
CA ARG A 52 -10.32 -5.46 -15.30
C ARG A 52 -9.37 -5.07 -16.42
N PHE A 53 -8.06 -4.99 -16.13
CA PHE A 53 -7.03 -4.56 -17.07
C PHE A 53 -5.83 -5.54 -17.07
N PRO A 54 -5.99 -6.75 -17.64
CA PRO A 54 -4.98 -7.79 -17.53
C PRO A 54 -3.62 -7.37 -18.09
N GLY A 55 -2.60 -7.39 -17.22
CA GLY A 55 -1.22 -7.11 -17.59
C GLY A 55 -0.88 -5.63 -17.74
N TYR A 56 -1.83 -4.71 -17.53
CA TYR A 56 -1.56 -3.28 -17.47
C TYR A 56 -0.66 -2.97 -16.29
N ALA A 57 0.22 -1.97 -16.45
CA ALA A 57 1.04 -1.47 -15.35
C ALA A 57 0.14 -0.96 -14.22
N ARG A 58 0.46 -1.19 -12.93
CA ARG A 58 -0.38 -0.78 -11.81
C ARG A 58 0.27 0.33 -10.97
N ALA A 59 -0.25 1.54 -11.11
CA ALA A 59 0.13 2.68 -10.27
C ALA A 59 -0.85 2.82 -9.10
N PHE A 60 -0.35 2.67 -7.88
CA PHE A 60 -1.16 2.71 -6.67
C PHE A 60 -0.91 4.01 -5.90
N TYR A 61 -1.97 4.73 -5.58
CA TYR A 61 -1.98 5.97 -4.83
C TYR A 61 -2.67 5.74 -3.50
N LEU A 62 -2.01 6.12 -2.41
CA LEU A 62 -2.56 6.03 -1.07
C LEU A 62 -2.88 7.43 -0.53
N GLU A 63 -4.06 7.56 0.07
CA GLU A 63 -4.41 8.68 0.93
C GLU A 63 -4.72 8.14 2.33
N ILE A 64 -4.24 8.83 3.35
CA ILE A 64 -4.54 8.50 4.75
C ILE A 64 -5.17 9.72 5.40
N GLU A 65 -6.41 9.57 5.84
CA GLU A 65 -7.08 10.52 6.72
C GLU A 65 -6.99 9.97 8.16
N GLY A 66 -6.37 10.73 9.07
CA GLY A 66 -6.16 10.28 10.46
C GLY A 66 -4.84 9.54 10.67
N HIS A 67 -4.85 8.54 11.55
CA HIS A 67 -3.70 7.67 11.88
C HIS A 67 -2.39 8.40 12.19
N GLN A 68 -2.49 9.50 12.94
CA GLN A 68 -1.35 10.33 13.28
C GLN A 68 -0.55 9.74 14.45
N GLY A 69 0.77 9.80 14.35
CA GLY A 69 1.66 9.30 15.39
C GLY A 69 3.10 9.80 15.25
N THR A 70 4.01 9.16 15.98
CA THR A 70 5.41 9.60 16.09
C THR A 70 6.32 9.03 14.99
N SER A 71 5.88 7.99 14.28
CA SER A 71 6.64 7.33 13.23
C SER A 71 6.46 8.08 11.91
N PHE A 72 7.28 9.11 11.69
CA PHE A 72 7.20 9.99 10.51
C PHE A 72 5.81 10.64 10.31
N GLY A 73 5.08 10.87 11.41
CA GLY A 73 3.74 11.45 11.39
C GLY A 73 2.60 10.43 11.41
N PHE A 74 2.89 9.12 11.37
CA PHE A 74 1.89 8.06 11.42
C PHE A 74 1.95 7.26 12.73
N ASP A 75 0.82 6.66 13.11
CA ASP A 75 0.79 5.62 14.15
C ASP A 75 1.54 4.36 13.69
N GLY A 76 1.73 3.39 14.60
CA GLY A 76 2.51 2.19 14.31
C GLY A 76 1.92 1.37 13.16
N ASP A 77 0.61 1.16 13.19
CA ASP A 77 -0.12 0.34 12.24
C ASP A 77 -0.03 0.91 10.82
N PHE A 78 -0.24 2.22 10.64
CA PHE A 78 -0.22 2.85 9.32
C PHE A 78 1.16 3.23 8.83
N PHE A 79 2.16 3.25 9.71
CA PHE A 79 3.56 3.20 9.30
C PHE A 79 3.91 1.82 8.73
N GLU A 80 3.53 0.73 9.42
CA GLU A 80 3.75 -0.65 8.98
C GLU A 80 2.98 -0.97 7.69
N PHE A 81 1.74 -0.51 7.56
CA PHE A 81 0.94 -0.67 6.35
C PHE A 81 1.66 -0.12 5.11
N GLN A 82 2.29 1.04 5.21
CA GLN A 82 3.00 1.66 4.09
C GLN A 82 4.35 0.98 3.77
N GLN A 83 5.11 0.55 4.78
CA GLN A 83 6.46 0.00 4.59
C GLN A 83 6.47 -1.51 4.37
N GLU A 84 5.81 -2.27 5.23
CA GLU A 84 5.86 -3.73 5.17
C GLU A 84 4.80 -4.27 4.21
N PHE A 85 3.55 -3.82 4.33
CA PHE A 85 2.48 -4.36 3.51
C PHE A 85 2.48 -3.82 2.08
N LEU A 86 2.37 -2.50 1.88
CA LEU A 86 2.31 -1.92 0.53
C LEU A 86 3.62 -2.09 -0.24
N GLN A 87 4.76 -1.70 0.34
CA GLN A 87 6.05 -1.81 -0.36
C GLN A 87 6.61 -3.23 -0.33
N GLY A 88 6.63 -3.89 0.82
CA GLY A 88 7.20 -5.22 0.98
C GLY A 88 6.37 -6.31 0.27
N PHE A 89 5.09 -6.42 0.64
CA PHE A 89 4.21 -7.48 0.14
C PHE A 89 3.55 -7.16 -1.21
N LEU A 90 2.90 -6.00 -1.37
CA LEU A 90 2.21 -5.63 -2.62
C LEU A 90 3.15 -5.10 -3.70
N GLY A 91 4.31 -4.54 -3.32
CA GLY A 91 5.26 -3.91 -4.23
C GLY A 91 5.63 -4.75 -5.47
N PRO A 92 5.89 -6.07 -5.36
CA PRO A 92 6.14 -6.93 -6.52
C PRO A 92 5.02 -6.97 -7.56
N PHE A 93 3.77 -6.67 -7.18
CA PHE A 93 2.61 -6.67 -8.07
C PHE A 93 2.27 -5.30 -8.65
N LEU A 94 3.00 -4.26 -8.23
CA LEU A 94 2.78 -2.87 -8.62
C LEU A 94 3.94 -2.37 -9.49
N SER A 95 3.66 -1.42 -10.38
CA SER A 95 4.69 -0.69 -11.14
C SER A 95 5.15 0.56 -10.40
N GLY A 96 4.28 1.15 -9.57
CA GLY A 96 4.61 2.29 -8.74
C GLY A 96 3.64 2.46 -7.56
N LEU A 97 4.15 3.09 -6.51
CA LEU A 97 3.44 3.46 -5.30
C LEU A 97 3.65 4.96 -5.07
N ASP A 98 2.57 5.68 -4.82
CA ASP A 98 2.58 7.05 -4.33
C ASP A 98 1.88 7.06 -2.96
N MET A 99 2.67 7.12 -1.89
CA MET A 99 2.17 7.08 -0.52
C MET A 99 2.55 8.35 0.23
N PRO A 100 1.79 8.74 1.27
CA PRO A 100 2.15 9.89 2.10
C PRO A 100 3.57 9.83 2.68
N LEU A 101 4.07 8.62 2.98
CA LEU A 101 5.43 8.43 3.49
C LEU A 101 6.51 8.61 2.41
N LEU A 102 6.27 8.13 1.18
CA LEU A 102 7.17 8.23 0.03
C LEU A 102 6.52 7.75 -1.26
N SER A 103 7.06 8.18 -2.41
CA SER A 103 6.72 7.64 -3.73
C SER A 103 7.87 6.81 -4.30
N VAL A 104 7.59 5.61 -4.81
CA VAL A 104 8.57 4.68 -5.38
C VAL A 104 8.07 4.02 -6.66
N PHE A 105 9.00 3.74 -7.56
CA PHE A 105 8.78 2.91 -8.73
C PHE A 105 9.36 1.53 -8.49
N ASN A 106 8.69 0.49 -8.97
CA ASN A 106 9.24 -0.86 -8.96
C ASN A 106 10.30 -0.98 -10.07
N PRO A 107 11.59 -1.18 -9.74
CA PRO A 107 12.64 -1.30 -10.76
C PRO A 107 12.61 -2.65 -11.48
N ARG A 108 11.79 -3.60 -11.01
CA ARG A 108 11.61 -4.93 -11.59
C ARG A 108 10.29 -4.98 -12.37
N PRO A 109 10.16 -5.86 -13.39
CA PRO A 109 8.88 -6.13 -13.99
C PRO A 109 7.85 -6.53 -12.92
N GLN A 110 6.69 -5.87 -12.93
CA GLN A 110 5.60 -6.24 -12.02
C GLN A 110 5.15 -7.68 -12.29
N ARG A 111 4.73 -8.37 -11.23
CA ARG A 111 4.13 -9.69 -11.29
C ARG A 111 2.62 -9.59 -11.51
N ASN A 112 2.06 -10.50 -12.31
CA ASN A 112 0.62 -10.57 -12.60
C ASN A 112 -0.05 -11.81 -11.97
N ASP A 113 0.74 -12.69 -11.37
CA ASP A 113 0.30 -13.91 -10.67
C ASP A 113 -0.08 -13.58 -9.23
N LEU A 114 -1.10 -12.72 -9.05
CA LEU A 114 -1.67 -12.45 -7.73
C LEU A 114 -2.29 -13.74 -7.14
N PRO A 115 -2.13 -13.98 -5.83
CA PRO A 115 -2.82 -15.08 -5.17
C PRO A 115 -4.34 -14.86 -5.16
N ASP A 116 -5.12 -15.92 -4.97
CA ASP A 116 -6.59 -15.78 -4.92
C ASP A 116 -7.06 -15.07 -3.65
N LYS A 117 -6.34 -15.30 -2.55
CA LYS A 117 -6.60 -14.76 -1.21
C LYS A 117 -5.28 -14.51 -0.47
N ILE A 118 -5.34 -13.62 0.50
CA ILE A 118 -4.28 -13.43 1.50
C ILE A 118 -4.81 -13.81 2.88
N GLU A 119 -3.94 -14.36 3.71
CA GLU A 119 -4.22 -14.60 5.12
C GLU A 119 -3.31 -13.66 5.91
N ILE A 120 -3.92 -12.76 6.68
CA ILE A 120 -3.18 -11.81 7.53
C ILE A 120 -3.03 -12.49 8.89
N ASP A 121 -1.82 -12.96 9.18
CA ASP A 121 -1.49 -13.52 10.49
C ASP A 121 -1.17 -12.34 11.42
N VAL A 122 -2.19 -11.87 12.15
CA VAL A 122 -1.99 -10.84 13.17
C VAL A 122 -1.44 -11.55 14.41
N PRO A 123 -0.17 -11.32 14.79
CA PRO A 123 0.33 -11.88 16.04
C PRO A 123 -0.57 -11.38 17.17
N ALA A 124 -1.01 -12.29 18.04
CA ALA A 124 -1.78 -11.93 19.23
C ALA A 124 -1.07 -10.77 19.95
N PRO A 125 -1.81 -9.78 20.51
CA PRO A 125 -1.20 -8.66 21.19
C PRO A 125 -0.24 -9.21 22.25
N SER A 126 1.06 -9.01 22.03
CA SER A 126 2.08 -9.48 22.95
C SER A 126 1.86 -8.73 24.27
N PRO A 127 1.57 -9.40 25.39
CA PRO A 127 1.52 -8.73 26.67
C PRO A 127 2.96 -8.35 27.06
N GLY A 128 3.38 -7.15 26.67
CA GLY A 128 4.55 -6.46 27.23
C GLY A 128 5.89 -6.62 26.51
N GLY A 129 5.97 -6.41 25.19
CA GLY A 129 7.25 -6.43 24.46
C GLY A 129 7.58 -5.10 23.76
N PHE A 130 8.26 -4.17 24.44
CA PHE A 130 9.03 -3.14 23.72
C PHE A 130 10.37 -3.75 23.29
N PRO A 131 10.81 -3.61 22.02
CA PRO A 131 12.09 -4.15 21.56
C PRO A 131 13.33 -3.35 22.02
N PHE A 132 13.16 -2.30 22.84
CA PHE A 132 14.29 -1.52 23.33
C PHE A 132 14.26 -1.45 24.87
N SER A 133 15.23 -2.12 25.50
CA SER A 133 15.62 -1.76 26.87
C SER A 133 16.26 -0.37 26.82
N LEU A 134 15.65 0.61 27.51
CA LEU A 134 16.35 1.86 27.82
C LEU A 134 17.56 1.51 28.72
N PRO A 135 18.79 1.95 28.40
CA PRO A 135 19.90 1.78 29.32
C PRO A 135 19.63 2.63 30.58
N GLY A 136 19.94 2.04 31.73
CA GLY A 136 19.46 2.46 33.05
C GLY A 136 19.74 3.90 33.44
N SER A 137 18.95 4.36 34.42
CA SER A 137 19.21 5.50 35.28
C SER A 137 19.14 5.05 36.73
#